data_AF-A0A0M3JMQ8-F1
#
_entry.id   AF-A0A0M3JMQ8-F1
#
_cell.length_a   1.000
_cell.length_b   1.000
_cell.length_c   1.000
_cell.angle_alpha   90.00
_cell.angle_beta   90.00
_cell.angle_gamma   90.00
#
_symmetry.space_group_name_H-M   'P 1'
#
loop_
_entity.id
_entity.type
_entity.pdbx_description
1 polymer ?
#
loop_
_entity_poly.entity_id
_entity_poly.type
_entity_poly.pdbx_seq_one_letter_code
_entity_poly.pdbx_strand_id
1 'polypeptide(L)' 'MLSAQVGVYDPFCDDARLAVQKIHFDPNTGRLVVGGRAGHALVYDLEDEPK' A
#
# COMPACT_ATOMS: atom_id res chain seq x y z
N MET A 1 31.82 -2.70 -10.57
CA MET A 1 31.46 -1.59 -9.66
C MET A 1 29.94 -1.52 -9.66
N LEU A 2 29.30 -2.16 -8.68
CA LEU A 2 27.84 -2.14 -8.57
C LEU A 2 27.45 -0.80 -7.97
N SER A 3 26.70 0.01 -8.72
CA SER A 3 26.05 1.19 -8.18
C SER A 3 24.98 0.70 -7.19
N ALA A 4 25.22 0.87 -5.90
CA ALA A 4 24.18 0.66 -4.90
C ALA A 4 23.15 1.79 -5.08
N GLN A 5 21.88 1.43 -5.26
CA GLN A 5 20.79 2.39 -5.22
C GLN A 5 20.74 2.99 -3.81
N VAL A 6 20.83 4.32 -3.72
CA VAL A 6 20.70 5.06 -2.47
C VAL A 6 19.49 5.97 -2.59
N GLY A 7 18.63 5.97 -1.58
CA GLY A 7 17.39 6.76 -1.56
C GLY A 7 16.14 5.99 -2.03
N VAL A 8 14.98 6.61 -1.83
CA VAL A 8 13.65 6.01 -2.08
C VAL A 8 12.78 6.83 -3.04
N TYR A 9 13.25 8.02 -3.46
CA TYR A 9 12.53 8.81 -4.45
C TYR A 9 12.58 8.11 -5.81
N ASP A 10 11.40 7.87 -6.38
CA ASP A 10 11.25 7.32 -7.72
C ASP A 10 10.61 8.38 -8.64
N PRO A 11 11.34 8.88 -9.67
CA PRO A 11 10.78 9.82 -10.62
C PRO A 11 9.84 9.16 -11.64
N PHE A 12 9.81 7.84 -11.73
CA PHE A 12 9.00 7.10 -12.70
C PHE A 12 7.60 6.84 -12.15
N CYS A 13 6.61 6.89 -13.04
CA CYS A 13 5.25 6.48 -12.72
C CYS A 13 5.03 5.08 -13.31
N ASP A 14 4.83 4.09 -12.44
CA ASP A 14 4.45 2.72 -12.82
C ASP A 14 2.95 2.66 -13.24
N ASP A 15 2.22 1.66 -12.76
CA ASP A 15 0.82 1.46 -13.10
C ASP A 15 -0.11 2.36 -12.26
N ALA A 16 -0.67 3.39 -12.89
CA ALA A 16 -1.62 4.30 -12.27
C ALA A 16 -2.87 3.60 -11.68
N ARG A 17 -3.20 2.37 -12.10
CA ARG A 17 -4.32 1.58 -11.56
C ARG A 17 -4.12 1.19 -10.11
N LEU A 18 -2.87 1.09 -9.65
CA LEU A 18 -2.50 0.75 -8.27
C LEU A 18 -2.58 1.95 -7.31
N ALA A 19 -2.88 3.16 -7.82
CA ALA A 19 -2.99 4.34 -6.98
C ALA A 19 -4.11 4.20 -5.92
N VAL A 20 -3.76 4.39 -4.65
CA VAL A 20 -4.72 4.42 -3.53
C VAL A 20 -5.63 5.64 -3.67
N GLN A 21 -6.94 5.43 -3.53
CA GLN A 21 -7.97 6.47 -3.61
C GLN A 21 -8.63 6.75 -2.25
N LYS A 22 -8.80 5.72 -1.42
CA LYS A 22 -9.47 5.81 -0.12
C LYS A 22 -8.83 4.88 0.89
N ILE A 23 -8.79 5.31 2.15
CA ILE A 23 -8.28 4.54 3.28
C ILE A 23 -9.29 4.65 4.42
N HIS A 24 -9.62 3.52 5.05
CA HIS A 24 -10.41 3.47 6.28
C HIS A 24 -9.78 2.50 7.26
N PHE A 25 -9.55 2.94 8.49
CA PHE A 25 -9.00 2.12 9.57
C PHE A 25 -9.94 2.10 10.76
N ASP A 26 -10.27 0.91 11.26
CA ASP A 26 -11.00 0.74 12.51
C ASP A 26 -10.04 0.31 13.62
N PRO A 27 -9.71 1.19 14.58
CA PRO A 27 -8.77 0.87 15.65
C PRO A 27 -9.32 -0.16 16.66
N ASN A 28 -10.64 -0.37 16.72
CA ASN A 28 -11.21 -1.33 17.65
C ASN A 28 -11.02 -2.78 17.17
N THR A 29 -11.02 -2.98 15.85
CA THR A 29 -10.88 -4.31 15.24
C THR A 29 -9.51 -4.52 14.59
N GLY A 30 -8.72 -3.47 14.40
CA GLY A 30 -7.46 -3.55 13.67
C GLY A 30 -7.62 -3.70 12.15
N ARG A 31 -8.84 -3.51 11.61
CA ARG A 31 -9.10 -3.65 10.17
C ARG A 31 -8.72 -2.42 9.38
N LEU A 32 -7.99 -2.64 8.30
CA LEU A 32 -7.64 -1.62 7.31
C LEU A 32 -8.28 -1.96 5.96
N VAL A 33 -9.06 -1.02 5.43
CA VAL A 33 -9.65 -1.12 4.10
C VAL A 33 -9.02 -0.06 3.19
N VAL A 34 -8.51 -0.49 2.03
CA VAL A 34 -7.87 0.36 1.03
C VAL A 34 -8.62 0.24 -0.30
N GLY A 35 -9.11 1.35 -0.83
CA GLY A 35 -9.74 1.42 -2.15
C GLY A 35 -8.77 1.94 -3.19
N GLY A 36 -8.57 1.21 -4.30
CA GLY A 36 -7.68 1.55 -5.39
C GLY A 36 -8.38 2.16 -6.61
N ARG A 37 -7.59 2.80 -7.49
CA ARG A 37 -8.10 3.54 -8.66
C ARG A 37 -8.86 2.67 -9.65
N ALA A 38 -8.41 1.44 -9.86
CA ALA A 38 -9.08 0.49 -10.76
C ALA A 38 -10.34 -0.18 -10.14
N GLY A 39 -10.86 0.35 -9.03
CA GLY A 39 -12.08 -0.17 -8.39
C GLY A 39 -11.87 -1.40 -7.52
N HIS A 40 -10.62 -1.85 -7.33
CA HIS A 40 -10.31 -2.90 -6.37
C HIS A 40 -10.36 -2.37 -4.94
N ALA A 41 -10.75 -3.24 -4.01
CA ALA A 41 -10.72 -2.98 -2.57
C ALA A 41 -9.94 -4.09 -1.88
N LEU A 42 -9.01 -3.70 -1.01
CA LEU A 42 -8.18 -4.61 -0.21
C LEU A 42 -8.61 -4.46 1.24
N VAL A 43 -8.80 -5.59 1.92
CA VAL A 43 -9.12 -5.66 3.35
C VAL A 43 -7.97 -6.38 4.03
N TYR A 44 -7.38 -5.72 5.01
CA TYR A 44 -6.28 -6.23 5.83
C TYR A 44 -6.70 -6.27 7.29
N ASP A 45 -6.15 -7.24 8.01
CA ASP A 45 -6.21 -7.34 9.47
C ASP A 45 -4.81 -7.05 10.02
N LEU A 46 -4.72 -6.28 11.10
CA LEU A 46 -3.47 -6.01 11.81
C LEU A 46 -3.10 -7.24 12.65
N GLU A 47 -1.97 -7.87 12.34
CA GLU A 47 -1.42 -9.03 13.05
C GLU A 47 -0.01 -8.69 13.57
N ASP A 48 0.33 -9.15 14.78
CA ASP A 48 1.64 -8.90 15.41
C ASP A 48 2.76 -9.80 14.84
N GLU A 49 2.39 -10.98 14.33
CA GLU A 49 3.31 -11.94 13.75
C GLU A 49 3.14 -12.02 12.23
N PRO A 50 4.24 -12.14 11.47
CA PRO A 50 4.15 -12.39 10.04
C PRO A 50 3.58 -13.78 9.80
N LYS A 51 2.63 -13.87 8.87
CA LYS A 51 1.99 -15.11 8.46
C LYS A 51 2.74 -15.85 7.35
#